data_AF-A0A4R0XC21-F1
#
_entry.id   AF-A0A4R0XC21-F1
#
_cell.length_a   1.000
_cell.length_b   1.000
_cell.length_c   1.000
_cell.angle_alpha   90.00
_cell.angle_beta   90.00
_cell.angle_gamma   90.00
#
_symmetry.space_group_name_H-M   'P 1'
#
loop_
_entity.id
_entity.type
_entity.pdbx_description
1 polymer ?
#
loop_
_entity_poly.entity_id
_entity_poly.type
_entity_poly.pdbx_seq_one_letter_code
_entity_poly.pdbx_strand_id
1 'polypeptide(L)'
;MTERCGSCGRKHADAFVATQAVLGYPNQDAKEPAVAERRQRYIDFSRKLHAVLAPLLGERYSLHEELTVLTSQGFAGPVVRADCVALTSIGVFVISQVDWAVKEVSLCSEKNSLRVLTAPKTYEIYPSPLRYTAPAVHFLSALLHEFEVPVDTVAVFNNEMCDFWEGLPTSLLKVSELHHFSG
;
A
#
# COMPACT_ATOMS: atom_id res chain seq x y z
N MET A 1 -1.80 22.15 18.66
CA MET A 1 -1.10 23.33 18.10
C MET A 1 0.14 22.81 17.40
N THR A 2 0.23 22.89 16.08
CA THR A 2 1.41 22.45 15.30
C THR A 2 2.48 23.55 15.33
N GLU A 3 3.66 23.25 15.87
CA GLU A 3 4.79 24.17 15.93
C GLU A 3 5.39 24.40 14.54
N ARG A 4 5.72 25.66 14.21
CA ARG A 4 6.42 26.02 12.97
C ARG A 4 7.92 25.91 13.22
N CYS A 5 8.65 25.29 12.30
CA CYS A 5 10.10 25.24 12.35
C CYS A 5 10.68 26.65 12.23
N GLY A 6 11.47 27.06 13.22
CA GLY A 6 12.02 28.42 13.34
C GLY A 6 13.04 28.82 12.28
N SER A 7 13.59 27.88 11.51
CA SER A 7 14.61 28.17 10.49
C SER A 7 14.07 28.30 9.06
N CYS A 8 12.89 27.73 8.76
CA CYS A 8 12.38 27.71 7.39
C CYS A 8 10.90 28.12 7.25
N GLY A 9 10.18 28.36 8.36
CA GLY A 9 8.81 28.84 8.36
C GLY A 9 7.76 27.86 7.79
N ARG A 10 8.18 26.66 7.35
CA ARG A 10 7.28 25.63 6.85
C ARG A 10 6.64 24.88 8.02
N LYS A 11 5.35 24.58 7.86
CA LYS A 11 4.68 23.56 8.68
C LYS A 11 5.25 22.22 8.25
N HIS A 12 6.20 21.69 9.01
CA HIS A 12 6.43 20.25 8.93
C HIS A 12 5.20 19.62 9.58
N ALA A 13 4.37 18.96 8.76
CA ALA A 13 3.60 17.86 9.32
C ALA A 13 4.67 16.96 9.97
N ASP A 14 4.54 16.69 11.28
CA ASP A 14 5.54 15.93 12.04
C ASP A 14 6.08 14.81 11.15
N ALA A 15 7.38 14.87 10.86
CA ALA A 15 7.98 13.94 9.91
C ALA A 15 7.69 12.53 10.43
N PHE A 16 7.01 11.70 9.62
CA PHE A 16 6.80 10.31 9.98
C PHE A 16 8.18 9.64 9.98
N VAL A 17 8.76 9.47 11.17
CA VAL A 17 10.01 8.76 11.36
C VAL A 17 9.65 7.34 11.78
N ALA A 18 9.70 6.42 10.81
CA ALA A 18 9.49 5.01 11.05
C ALA A 18 10.60 4.45 11.94
N THR A 19 10.25 3.80 13.06
CA THR A 19 11.21 3.21 13.99
C THR A 19 11.04 1.71 14.17
N GLN A 20 9.85 1.20 13.89
CA GLN A 20 9.52 -0.21 14.06
C GLN A 20 8.54 -0.64 12.97
N ALA A 21 8.64 -1.91 12.56
CA ALA A 21 7.61 -2.58 11.79
C ALA A 21 7.15 -3.87 12.49
N VAL A 22 5.89 -4.21 12.28
CA VAL A 22 5.26 -5.46 12.71
C VAL A 22 4.66 -6.10 11.46
N LEU A 23 4.94 -7.38 11.26
CA LEU A 23 4.37 -8.19 10.19
C LEU A 23 3.29 -9.09 10.81
N GLY A 24 2.08 -9.03 10.24
CA GLY A 24 0.88 -9.63 10.77
C GLY A 24 0.38 -8.97 12.06
N TYR A 25 -0.50 -9.68 12.76
CA TYR A 25 -1.13 -9.19 13.98
C TYR A 25 -0.37 -9.62 15.22
N PRO A 26 -0.13 -8.72 16.19
CA PRO A 26 0.27 -9.13 17.53
C PRO A 26 -0.74 -10.14 18.09
N ASN A 27 -0.25 -11.23 18.70
CA ASN A 27 -1.10 -12.31 19.22
C ASN A 27 -2.19 -11.85 20.21
N GLN A 28 -2.01 -10.66 20.82
CA GLN A 28 -2.92 -10.07 21.80
C GLN A 28 -4.20 -9.51 21.14
N ASP A 29 -4.11 -9.10 19.87
CA ASP A 29 -5.19 -8.44 19.14
C ASP A 29 -5.95 -9.39 18.20
N ALA A 30 -5.48 -10.63 18.06
CA ALA A 30 -6.05 -11.63 17.15
C ALA A 30 -7.53 -11.98 17.42
N LYS A 31 -8.05 -11.64 18.60
CA LYS A 31 -9.46 -11.87 19.00
C LYS A 31 -10.38 -10.67 18.73
N GLU A 32 -9.83 -9.53 18.32
CA GLU A 32 -10.66 -8.37 18.01
C GLU A 32 -11.48 -8.62 16.73
N PRO A 33 -12.79 -8.31 16.70
CA PRO A 33 -13.63 -8.50 15.51
C PRO A 33 -13.08 -7.78 14.28
N ALA A 34 -12.48 -6.61 14.45
CA ALA A 34 -11.87 -5.85 13.37
C ALA A 34 -10.63 -6.56 12.78
N VAL A 35 -9.86 -7.29 13.59
CA VAL A 35 -8.72 -8.09 13.13
C VAL A 35 -9.21 -9.33 12.38
N ALA A 36 -10.27 -9.98 12.86
CA ALA A 36 -10.89 -11.11 12.16
C ALA A 36 -11.41 -10.70 10.77
N GLU A 37 -12.07 -9.55 10.65
CA GLU A 37 -12.54 -9.02 9.37
C GLU A 37 -11.39 -8.70 8.40
N ARG A 38 -10.30 -8.08 8.89
CA ARG A 38 -9.12 -7.82 8.06
C ARG A 38 -8.43 -9.10 7.62
N ARG A 39 -8.29 -10.09 8.51
CA ARG A 39 -7.77 -11.41 8.16
C ARG A 39 -8.60 -12.09 7.07
N GLN A 40 -9.92 -12.02 7.17
CA GLN A 40 -10.79 -12.56 6.14
C GLN A 40 -10.56 -11.86 4.79
N ARG A 41 -10.49 -10.52 4.79
CA ARG A 41 -10.15 -9.75 3.58
C ARG A 41 -8.79 -10.13 3.01
N TYR A 42 -7.77 -10.30 3.85
CA TYR A 42 -6.46 -10.77 3.42
C TYR A 42 -6.50 -12.20 2.85
N ILE A 43 -7.22 -13.14 3.45
CA ILE A 43 -7.35 -14.51 2.94
C ILE A 43 -7.96 -14.49 1.53
N ASP A 44 -9.00 -13.69 1.31
CA ASP A 44 -9.64 -13.60 0.00
C ASP A 44 -8.76 -12.89 -1.03
N PHE A 45 -8.01 -11.87 -0.60
CA PHE A 45 -7.06 -11.16 -1.43
C PHE A 45 -5.81 -11.98 -1.79
N SER A 46 -5.19 -12.63 -0.81
CA SER A 46 -4.05 -13.53 -1.00
C SER A 46 -4.39 -14.68 -1.94
N ARG A 47 -5.62 -15.21 -1.92
CA ARG A 47 -6.06 -16.20 -2.91
C ARG A 47 -6.02 -15.66 -4.34
N LYS A 48 -6.45 -14.41 -4.56
CA LYS A 48 -6.38 -13.74 -5.87
C LYS A 48 -4.92 -13.51 -6.28
N LEU A 49 -4.08 -13.02 -5.36
CA LEU A 49 -2.64 -12.85 -5.59
C LEU A 49 -1.98 -14.19 -5.95
N HIS A 50 -2.26 -15.27 -5.20
CA HIS A 50 -1.72 -16.60 -5.47
C HIS A 50 -2.12 -17.11 -6.86
N ALA A 51 -3.38 -16.90 -7.28
CA ALA A 51 -3.85 -17.30 -8.60
C ALA A 51 -3.08 -16.61 -9.75
N VAL A 52 -2.53 -15.44 -9.50
CA VAL A 52 -1.75 -14.67 -10.48
C VAL A 52 -0.26 -14.94 -10.36
N LEU A 53 0.28 -14.99 -9.14
CA LEU A 53 1.71 -15.15 -8.88
C LEU A 53 2.19 -16.60 -9.08
N ALA A 54 1.38 -17.61 -8.74
CA ALA A 54 1.80 -19.01 -8.88
C ALA A 54 2.14 -19.41 -10.34
N PRO A 55 1.35 -19.03 -11.37
CA PRO A 55 1.74 -19.28 -12.75
C PRO A 55 3.04 -18.58 -13.18
N LEU A 56 3.35 -17.41 -12.60
CA LEU A 56 4.47 -16.56 -13.02
C LEU A 56 5.77 -16.90 -12.29
N LEU A 57 5.67 -17.17 -10.98
CA LEU A 57 6.82 -17.33 -10.08
C LEU A 57 6.96 -18.76 -9.54
N GLY A 58 6.02 -19.66 -9.86
CA GLY A 58 5.96 -20.99 -9.29
C GLY A 58 5.78 -20.91 -7.77
N GLU A 59 6.65 -21.56 -7.01
CA GLU A 59 6.66 -21.50 -5.53
C GLU A 59 7.69 -20.49 -4.98
N ARG A 60 8.28 -19.64 -5.83
CA ARG A 60 9.38 -18.72 -5.45
C ARG A 60 8.87 -17.37 -4.93
N TYR A 61 7.82 -17.40 -4.13
CA TYR A 61 7.32 -16.21 -3.45
C TYR A 61 6.64 -16.57 -2.13
N SER A 62 6.57 -15.61 -1.22
CA SER A 62 5.77 -15.70 -0.01
C SER A 62 4.91 -14.45 0.15
N LEU A 63 3.67 -14.65 0.58
CA LEU A 63 2.75 -13.58 0.91
C LEU A 63 2.61 -13.50 2.42
N HIS A 64 2.76 -12.31 2.96
CA HIS A 64 2.64 -12.05 4.39
C HIS A 64 1.49 -11.07 4.64
N GLU A 65 0.61 -11.47 5.55
CA GLU A 65 -0.50 -10.64 6.00
C GLU A 65 0.02 -9.39 6.71
N GLU A 66 -0.57 -8.24 6.39
CA GLU A 66 -0.42 -6.94 7.05
C GLU A 66 1.01 -6.49 7.43
N LEU A 67 1.43 -5.34 6.93
CA LEU A 67 2.60 -4.65 7.45
C LEU A 67 2.18 -3.38 8.17
N THR A 68 2.46 -3.32 9.45
CA THR A 68 2.25 -2.13 10.28
C THR A 68 3.59 -1.47 10.56
N VAL A 69 3.76 -0.22 10.13
CA VAL A 69 4.94 0.59 10.43
C VAL A 69 4.57 1.68 11.44
N LEU A 70 5.36 1.73 12.52
CA LEU A 70 5.15 2.59 13.68
C LEU A 70 6.21 3.69 13.72
N THR A 71 5.80 4.83 14.29
CA THR A 71 6.72 5.92 14.64
C THR A 71 7.38 5.67 16.01
N SER A 72 8.26 6.58 16.42
CA SER A 72 8.88 6.57 17.76
C SER A 72 7.88 6.59 18.92
N GLN A 73 6.63 6.95 18.66
CA GLN A 73 5.52 6.91 19.63
C GLN A 73 4.79 5.55 19.65
N GLY A 74 5.29 4.55 18.93
CA GLY A 74 4.67 3.23 18.82
C GLY A 74 3.24 3.30 18.29
N PHE A 75 2.36 2.47 18.85
CA PHE A 75 0.93 2.44 18.49
C PHE A 75 0.13 3.67 18.95
N ALA A 76 0.70 4.52 19.82
CA ALA A 76 0.07 5.78 20.22
C ALA A 76 0.29 6.91 19.20
N GLY A 77 1.23 6.72 18.26
CA GLY A 77 1.53 7.66 17.19
C GLY A 77 0.81 7.36 15.88
N PRO A 78 1.11 8.13 14.82
CA PRO A 78 0.70 7.79 13.46
C PRO A 78 1.19 6.40 13.09
N VAL A 79 0.35 5.64 12.39
CA VAL A 79 0.64 4.28 11.93
C VAL A 79 0.41 4.20 10.43
N VAL A 80 1.33 3.55 9.72
CA VAL A 80 1.15 3.16 8.33
C VAL A 80 0.81 1.68 8.27
N ARG A 81 -0.18 1.32 7.46
CA ARG A 81 -0.56 -0.07 7.23
C ARG A 81 -0.57 -0.37 5.74
N ALA A 82 -0.06 -1.54 5.39
CA ALA A 82 -0.25 -2.17 4.09
C ALA A 82 -0.93 -3.53 4.31
N ASP A 83 -1.76 -3.95 3.36
CA ASP A 83 -2.58 -5.16 3.50
C ASP A 83 -1.78 -6.45 3.30
N CYS A 84 -0.73 -6.39 2.49
CA CYS A 84 0.10 -7.54 2.18
C CYS A 84 1.54 -7.12 1.88
N VAL A 85 2.50 -7.97 2.25
CA VAL A 85 3.88 -7.90 1.76
C VAL A 85 4.16 -9.16 0.95
N ALA A 86 4.51 -8.97 -0.32
CA ALA A 86 4.94 -10.06 -1.19
C ALA A 86 6.46 -10.08 -1.27
N LEU A 87 7.08 -11.19 -0.89
CA LEU A 87 8.49 -11.47 -1.12
C LEU A 87 8.59 -12.33 -2.37
N THR A 88 9.40 -11.90 -3.32
CA THR A 88 9.60 -12.60 -4.60
C THR A 88 11.09 -12.70 -4.91
N SER A 89 11.44 -13.43 -5.97
CA SER A 89 12.82 -13.45 -6.46
C SER A 89 13.31 -12.12 -7.04
N ILE A 90 12.41 -11.19 -7.38
CA ILE A 90 12.77 -9.91 -7.99
C ILE A 90 12.73 -8.74 -7.00
N GLY A 91 12.22 -8.95 -5.78
CA GLY A 91 12.07 -7.88 -4.80
C GLY A 91 10.99 -8.12 -3.75
N VAL A 92 10.83 -7.13 -2.88
CA VAL A 92 9.77 -7.04 -1.87
C VAL A 92 8.75 -6.00 -2.30
N PHE A 93 7.46 -6.35 -2.24
CA PHE A 93 6.39 -5.44 -2.65
C PHE A 93 5.42 -5.20 -1.50
N VAL A 94 5.23 -3.93 -1.16
CA VAL A 94 4.27 -3.45 -0.17
C VAL A 94 2.95 -3.17 -0.90
N ILE A 95 1.99 -4.06 -0.69
CA ILE A 95 0.72 -4.08 -1.42
C ILE A 95 -0.40 -3.51 -0.55
N SER A 96 -1.11 -2.49 -1.05
CA SER A 96 -2.35 -1.98 -0.46
C SER A 96 -3.55 -2.26 -1.34
N GLN A 97 -4.69 -2.56 -0.74
CA GLN A 97 -5.96 -2.68 -1.41
C GLN A 97 -6.66 -1.32 -1.46
N VAL A 98 -7.32 -1.06 -2.58
CA VAL A 98 -8.05 0.18 -2.83
C VAL A 98 -9.52 -0.14 -3.09
N ASP A 99 -10.36 0.15 -2.10
CA ASP A 99 -11.81 -0.10 -2.11
C ASP A 99 -12.60 1.12 -2.58
N TRP A 100 -12.12 1.81 -3.61
CA TRP A 100 -12.79 3.00 -4.12
C TRP A 100 -13.95 2.62 -5.05
N ALA A 101 -15.15 3.10 -4.73
CA ALA A 101 -16.34 2.97 -5.58
C ALA A 101 -16.34 4.02 -6.71
N VAL A 102 -15.33 3.95 -7.58
CA VAL A 102 -15.08 4.90 -8.68
C VAL A 102 -15.23 4.23 -10.05
N LYS A 103 -15.70 4.97 -11.04
CA LYS A 103 -15.81 4.52 -12.43
C LYS A 103 -14.53 4.71 -13.23
N GLU A 104 -13.76 5.73 -12.89
CA GLU A 104 -12.57 6.11 -13.65
C GLU A 104 -11.49 6.62 -12.70
N VAL A 105 -10.24 6.32 -13.02
CA VAL A 105 -9.05 6.88 -12.38
C VAL A 105 -8.16 7.46 -13.47
N SER A 106 -7.72 8.70 -13.29
CA SER A 106 -6.80 9.40 -14.19
C SER A 106 -5.76 10.19 -13.40
N LEU A 107 -4.71 10.63 -14.10
CA LEU A 107 -3.73 11.55 -13.53
C LEU A 107 -4.40 12.86 -13.10
N CYS A 108 -3.91 13.42 -11.99
CA CYS A 108 -4.21 14.77 -11.54
C CYS A 108 -2.98 15.66 -11.76
N SER A 109 -3.20 16.95 -12.01
CA SER A 109 -2.11 17.94 -12.04
C SER A 109 -1.47 18.16 -10.66
N GLU A 110 -2.20 17.83 -9.59
CA GLU A 110 -1.67 17.87 -8.24
C GLU A 110 -0.77 16.66 -7.98
N LYS A 111 0.46 16.91 -7.49
CA LYS A 111 1.44 15.88 -7.21
C LYS A 111 0.92 14.88 -6.18
N ASN A 112 1.13 13.60 -6.44
CA ASN A 112 0.70 12.48 -5.59
C ASN A 112 -0.83 12.44 -5.36
N SER A 113 -1.60 12.94 -6.32
CA SER A 113 -3.06 12.87 -6.33
C SER A 113 -3.55 12.23 -7.63
N LEU A 114 -4.71 11.61 -7.55
CA LEU A 114 -5.43 11.03 -8.67
C LEU A 114 -6.76 11.76 -8.81
N ARG A 115 -7.19 11.96 -10.04
CA ARG A 115 -8.55 12.39 -10.32
C ARG A 115 -9.38 11.14 -10.48
N VAL A 116 -10.52 11.08 -9.80
CA VAL A 116 -11.42 9.93 -9.85
C VAL A 116 -12.82 10.38 -10.24
N LEU A 117 -13.53 9.56 -11.00
CA LEU A 117 -14.94 9.77 -11.32
C LEU A 117 -15.79 8.89 -10.40
N THR A 118 -16.52 9.49 -9.47
CA THR A 118 -17.42 8.75 -8.57
C THR A 118 -18.79 8.51 -9.21
N ALA A 119 -19.57 7.59 -8.63
CA ALA A 119 -21.02 7.51 -8.87
C ALA A 119 -21.72 8.26 -7.73
N PRO A 120 -22.40 9.41 -7.95
CA PRO A 120 -22.86 10.05 -9.20
C PRO A 120 -21.74 10.83 -9.92
N LYS A 121 -21.67 10.74 -11.26
CA LYS A 121 -20.62 11.25 -12.20
C LYS A 121 -19.95 12.58 -11.81
N THR A 122 -19.17 12.59 -10.73
CA THR A 122 -18.54 13.76 -10.14
C THR A 122 -17.06 13.48 -10.11
N TYR A 123 -16.27 14.46 -10.52
CA TYR A 123 -14.82 14.36 -10.41
C TYR A 123 -14.38 14.80 -9.03
N GLU A 124 -13.69 13.89 -8.35
CA GLU A 124 -13.07 14.12 -7.05
C GLU A 124 -11.55 13.96 -7.17
N ILE A 125 -10.80 14.57 -6.25
CA ILE A 125 -9.35 14.44 -6.19
C ILE A 125 -9.02 13.64 -4.94
N TYR A 126 -8.48 12.44 -5.13
CA TYR A 126 -8.05 11.57 -4.05
C TYR A 126 -6.52 11.56 -3.97
N PRO A 127 -5.91 11.52 -2.77
CA PRO A 127 -4.49 11.25 -2.66
C PRO A 127 -4.17 9.89 -3.29
N SER A 128 -3.03 9.80 -3.98
CA SER A 128 -2.57 8.54 -4.57
C SER A 128 -2.39 7.49 -3.47
N PRO A 129 -2.91 6.26 -3.65
CA PRO A 129 -2.81 5.21 -2.65
C PRO A 129 -1.35 4.80 -2.37
N LEU A 130 -0.45 4.97 -3.35
CA LEU A 130 0.99 4.75 -3.22
C LEU A 130 1.64 5.68 -2.19
N ARG A 131 1.03 6.84 -1.92
CA ARG A 131 1.52 7.77 -0.89
C ARG A 131 1.38 7.17 0.51
N TYR A 132 0.35 6.36 0.75
CA TYR A 132 0.08 5.81 2.08
C TYR A 132 1.08 4.72 2.46
N THR A 133 1.58 3.96 1.48
CA THR A 133 2.57 2.90 1.66
C THR A 133 4.01 3.39 1.57
N ALA A 134 4.26 4.60 1.06
CA ALA A 134 5.61 5.15 0.90
C ALA A 134 6.48 5.09 2.17
N PRO A 135 5.98 5.40 3.38
CA PRO A 135 6.81 5.27 4.59
C PRO A 135 7.19 3.83 4.91
N ALA A 136 6.32 2.86 4.60
CA ALA A 136 6.61 1.44 4.77
C ALA A 136 7.64 0.95 3.76
N VAL A 137 7.54 1.39 2.51
CA VAL A 137 8.59 1.16 1.50
C VAL A 137 9.91 1.73 1.98
N HIS A 138 9.97 3.00 2.36
CA HIS A 138 11.21 3.62 2.85
C HIS A 138 11.83 2.89 4.05
N PHE A 139 11.00 2.45 5.01
CA PHE A 139 11.47 1.68 6.15
C PHE A 139 12.08 0.34 5.71
N LEU A 140 11.37 -0.42 4.88
CA LEU A 140 11.85 -1.72 4.39
C LEU A 140 13.07 -1.57 3.46
N SER A 141 13.09 -0.57 2.58
CA SER A 141 14.25 -0.28 1.72
C SER A 141 15.50 0.00 2.55
N ALA A 142 15.37 0.76 3.66
CA ALA A 142 16.48 1.02 4.56
C ALA A 142 16.92 -0.25 5.30
N LEU A 143 15.97 -1.06 5.77
CA LEU A 143 16.24 -2.32 6.47
C LEU A 143 16.93 -3.36 5.57
N LEU A 144 16.55 -3.41 4.30
CA LEU A 144 17.02 -4.40 3.33
C LEU A 144 18.16 -3.87 2.44
N HIS A 145 18.64 -2.65 2.70
CA HIS A 145 19.61 -1.97 1.85
C HIS A 145 20.90 -2.79 1.65
N GLU A 146 21.41 -3.42 2.71
CA GLU A 146 22.63 -4.23 2.67
C GLU A 146 22.51 -5.48 1.81
N PHE A 147 21.28 -5.92 1.51
CA PHE A 147 21.01 -7.10 0.69
C PHE A 147 20.71 -6.75 -0.78
N GLU A 148 20.76 -5.45 -1.14
CA GLU A 148 20.43 -4.94 -2.48
C GLU A 148 19.05 -5.39 -2.99
N VAL A 149 18.13 -5.70 -2.07
CA VAL A 149 16.78 -6.14 -2.43
C VAL A 149 15.93 -4.92 -2.75
N PRO A 150 15.38 -4.80 -3.97
CA PRO A 150 14.49 -3.69 -4.30
C PRO A 150 13.20 -3.84 -3.50
N VAL A 151 12.70 -2.71 -3.02
CA VAL A 151 11.43 -2.62 -2.32
C VAL A 151 10.55 -1.61 -3.03
N ASP A 152 9.39 -2.05 -3.47
CA ASP A 152 8.42 -1.22 -4.18
C ASP A 152 7.04 -1.30 -3.54
N THR A 153 6.13 -0.46 -4.00
CA THR A 153 4.72 -0.52 -3.61
C THR A 153 3.81 -0.75 -4.80
N VAL A 154 2.72 -1.45 -4.54
CA VAL A 154 1.63 -1.65 -5.47
C VAL A 154 0.31 -1.33 -4.77
N ALA A 155 -0.56 -0.59 -5.43
CA ALA A 155 -1.93 -0.39 -4.99
C ALA A 155 -2.87 -1.14 -5.92
N VAL A 156 -3.64 -2.07 -5.35
CA VAL A 156 -4.53 -2.97 -6.08
C VAL A 156 -5.98 -2.54 -5.88
N PHE A 157 -6.62 -2.10 -6.95
CA PHE A 157 -8.00 -1.70 -6.96
C PHE A 157 -8.90 -2.92 -6.99
N ASN A 158 -9.78 -3.03 -5.99
CA ASN A 158 -10.74 -4.13 -5.91
C ASN A 158 -11.92 -3.96 -6.87
N ASN A 159 -12.10 -2.76 -7.44
CA ASN A 159 -13.11 -2.49 -8.45
C ASN A 159 -12.59 -2.78 -9.87
N GLU A 160 -12.86 -3.99 -10.37
CA GLU A 160 -12.50 -4.43 -11.73
C GLU A 160 -13.15 -3.60 -12.85
N MET A 161 -14.30 -2.97 -12.57
CA MET A 161 -15.05 -2.18 -13.54
C MET A 161 -14.57 -0.72 -13.63
N CYS A 162 -13.52 -0.37 -12.88
CA CYS A 162 -12.93 0.96 -12.95
C CYS A 162 -12.09 1.10 -14.22
N ASP A 163 -12.23 2.18 -14.98
CA ASP A 163 -11.36 2.45 -16.13
C ASP A 163 -10.11 3.23 -15.71
N PHE A 164 -8.94 2.79 -16.18
CA PHE A 164 -7.66 3.45 -15.94
C PHE A 164 -7.22 4.19 -17.19
N TRP A 165 -7.00 5.49 -17.05
CA TRP A 165 -6.49 6.32 -18.16
C TRP A 165 -4.99 6.12 -18.37
N GLU A 166 -4.54 6.39 -19.60
CA GLU A 166 -3.12 6.31 -19.96
C GLU A 166 -2.24 7.21 -19.09
N GLY A 167 -1.02 6.75 -18.81
CA GLY A 167 -0.02 7.50 -18.05
C GLY A 167 -0.11 7.34 -16.53
N LEU A 168 -1.06 6.56 -16.02
CA LEU A 168 -1.05 6.16 -14.61
C LEU A 168 0.22 5.34 -14.27
N PRO A 169 0.74 5.45 -13.04
CA PRO A 169 1.84 4.60 -12.59
C PRO A 169 1.49 3.11 -12.72
N THR A 170 2.45 2.31 -13.20
CA THR A 170 2.31 0.85 -13.32
C THR A 170 2.16 0.14 -11.96
N SER A 171 2.46 0.83 -10.87
CA SER A 171 2.19 0.40 -9.50
C SER A 171 0.70 0.49 -9.11
N LEU A 172 -0.15 1.11 -9.92
CA LEU A 172 -1.61 1.07 -9.76
C LEU A 172 -2.16 -0.02 -10.67
N LEU A 173 -2.76 -1.04 -10.08
CA LEU A 173 -3.25 -2.20 -10.83
C LEU A 173 -4.67 -2.55 -10.40
N LYS A 174 -5.46 -3.15 -11.28
CA LYS A 174 -6.62 -3.96 -10.90
C LYS A 174 -6.18 -5.36 -10.50
N VAL A 175 -7.05 -6.13 -9.85
CA VAL A 175 -6.72 -7.53 -9.52
C VAL A 175 -6.47 -8.33 -10.81
N SER A 176 -7.25 -8.10 -11.87
CA SER A 176 -7.03 -8.76 -13.17
C SER A 176 -5.69 -8.39 -13.82
N GLU A 177 -5.16 -7.21 -13.52
CA GLU A 177 -3.91 -6.66 -14.09
C GLU A 177 -2.66 -7.07 -13.29
N LEU A 178 -2.83 -7.79 -12.18
CA LEU A 178 -1.71 -8.27 -11.34
C LEU A 178 -0.71 -9.13 -12.12
N HIS A 179 -1.07 -9.68 -13.29
CA HIS A 179 -0.14 -10.46 -14.10
C HIS A 179 0.99 -9.59 -14.69
N HIS A 180 0.82 -8.27 -14.76
CA HIS A 180 1.88 -7.33 -15.12
C HIS A 180 2.99 -7.20 -14.06
N PHE A 181 2.80 -7.80 -12.88
CA PHE A 181 3.74 -7.74 -11.75
C PHE A 181 5.05 -8.51 -11.98
N SER A 182 5.13 -9.38 -12.99
CA SER A 182 6.30 -10.26 -13.21
C SER A 182 7.40 -9.72 -14.14
N GLY A 183 7.26 -8.49 -14.67
CA GLY A 183 8.26 -7.88 -15.56
C GLY A 183 7.68 -7.37 -16.87
#